data_AF-A0A7W9A459-F1
#
_entry.id   AF-A0A7W9A459-F1
#
_cell.length_a   1.000
_cell.length_b   1.000
_cell.length_c   1.000
_cell.angle_alpha   90.00
_cell.angle_beta   90.00
_cell.angle_gamma   90.00
#
_symmetry.space_group_name_H-M   'P 1'
#
loop_
_entity.id
_entity.type
_entity.pdbx_description
1 polymer ?
#
loop_
_entity_poly.entity_id
_entity_poly.type
_entity_poly.pdbx_seq_one_letter_code
_entity_poly.pdbx_strand_id
1 'polypeptide(L)'
;MKAQIETVGLPYSEDAALKGDDPITLAMIKVAYSPEGREAAITATMAGEAAMAGVDPLLQVALGVDYGSHNFGTNRAGEIVGTLMRSLGYKKGPDKDLPPHCVAKTAATWV
;
A
#
# COMPACT_ATOMS: atom_id res chain seq x y z
N MET A 1 25.22 10.38 -20.12
CA MET A 1 24.91 10.37 -18.68
C MET A 1 23.81 9.34 -18.46
N LYS A 2 24.08 8.32 -17.64
CA LYS A 2 23.27 7.11 -17.41
C LYS A 2 22.04 7.39 -16.51
N ALA A 3 20.99 6.60 -16.69
CA ALA A 3 20.17 6.00 -15.62
C ALA A 3 19.40 4.81 -16.25
N GLN A 4 20.01 3.65 -16.45
CA GLN A 4 20.03 2.49 -15.53
C GLN A 4 18.64 2.12 -14.97
N ILE A 5 18.00 1.19 -15.69
CA ILE A 5 16.94 0.31 -15.20
C ILE A 5 17.59 -0.65 -14.20
N GLU A 6 17.19 -0.59 -12.94
CA GLU A 6 17.60 -1.57 -11.92
C GLU A 6 16.34 -2.19 -11.26
N THR A 7 16.00 -3.37 -11.79
CA THR A 7 15.66 -4.60 -11.05
C THR A 7 14.63 -4.52 -9.92
N VAL A 8 13.35 -4.61 -10.28
CA VAL A 8 12.48 -5.77 -9.94
C VAL A 8 11.55 -6.00 -11.14
N GLY A 9 11.61 -7.18 -11.76
CA GLY A 9 10.82 -7.53 -12.94
C GLY A 9 9.34 -7.75 -12.64
N LEU A 10 8.59 -6.67 -12.45
CA LEU A 10 7.15 -6.67 -12.70
C LEU A 10 6.92 -5.89 -13.99
N PRO A 11 6.26 -6.49 -15.00
CA PRO A 11 5.78 -5.69 -16.12
C PRO A 11 4.84 -4.63 -15.55
N TYR A 12 5.19 -3.36 -15.76
CA TYR A 12 4.19 -2.30 -15.71
C TYR A 12 3.18 -2.64 -16.81
N SER A 13 2.08 -3.27 -16.42
CA SER A 13 0.99 -3.60 -17.33
C SER A 13 -0.01 -2.44 -17.27
N GLU A 14 -0.02 -1.63 -18.32
CA GLU A 14 -1.08 -0.63 -18.55
C GLU A 14 -2.47 -1.29 -18.53
N ASP A 15 -2.58 -2.57 -18.92
CA ASP A 15 -3.84 -3.32 -18.97
C ASP A 15 -4.36 -3.76 -17.59
N ALA A 16 -3.50 -3.82 -16.56
CA ALA A 16 -3.91 -4.10 -15.18
C ALA A 16 -4.23 -2.83 -14.38
N ALA A 17 -3.99 -1.64 -14.96
CA ALA A 17 -4.42 -0.37 -14.41
C ALA A 17 -5.95 -0.27 -14.60
N LEU A 18 -6.65 -0.76 -13.59
CA LEU A 18 -8.08 -0.57 -13.33
C LEU A 18 -8.58 0.80 -13.81
N LYS A 19 -9.81 0.82 -14.36
CA LYS A 19 -10.70 1.99 -14.45
C LYS A 19 -10.62 2.82 -13.16
N GLY A 20 -9.71 3.77 -13.09
CA GLY A 20 -9.15 4.30 -11.84
C GLY A 20 -8.56 5.68 -12.05
N ASP A 21 -9.25 6.50 -12.84
CA ASP A 21 -8.84 7.87 -13.21
C ASP A 21 -9.01 8.89 -12.05
N ASP A 22 -9.41 8.43 -10.86
CA ASP A 22 -9.48 9.28 -9.67
C ASP A 22 -8.06 9.61 -9.17
N PRO A 23 -7.69 10.91 -9.08
CA PRO A 23 -6.34 11.33 -8.66
C PRO A 23 -5.91 10.79 -7.30
N ILE A 24 -6.84 10.55 -6.38
CA ILE A 24 -6.55 10.05 -5.03
C ILE A 24 -6.05 8.60 -5.12
N THR A 25 -6.73 7.75 -5.86
CA THR A 25 -6.33 6.36 -6.10
C THR A 25 -4.92 6.30 -6.72
N LEU A 26 -4.65 7.13 -7.72
CA LEU A 26 -3.32 7.19 -8.36
C LEU A 26 -2.23 7.62 -7.37
N ALA A 27 -2.53 8.58 -6.50
CA ALA A 27 -1.61 9.00 -5.45
C ALA A 27 -1.37 7.88 -4.41
N MET A 28 -2.41 7.14 -4.00
CA MET A 28 -2.26 5.97 -3.12
C MET A 28 -1.36 4.90 -3.75
N ILE A 29 -1.56 4.58 -5.03
CA ILE A 29 -0.72 3.62 -5.76
C ILE A 29 0.73 4.12 -5.77
N LYS A 30 0.96 5.40 -6.08
CA LYS A 30 2.30 5.98 -6.10
C LYS A 30 3.02 5.86 -4.75
N VAL A 31 2.31 6.12 -3.64
CA VAL A 31 2.87 5.98 -2.29
C VAL A 31 3.17 4.51 -1.99
N ALA A 32 2.20 3.61 -2.14
CA ALA A 32 2.35 2.20 -1.78
C ALA A 32 3.46 1.50 -2.59
N TYR A 33 3.58 1.81 -3.89
CA TYR A 33 4.60 1.21 -4.76
C TYR A 33 5.95 1.95 -4.76
N SER A 34 6.07 3.08 -4.05
CA SER A 34 7.36 3.75 -3.86
C SER A 34 8.35 2.87 -3.08
N PRO A 35 9.67 3.10 -3.18
CA PRO A 35 10.65 2.37 -2.37
C PRO A 35 10.33 2.40 -0.87
N GLU A 36 10.00 3.59 -0.35
CA GLU A 36 9.64 3.80 1.06
C GLU A 36 8.35 3.06 1.44
N GLY A 37 7.32 3.12 0.61
CA GLY A 37 6.05 2.41 0.85
C GLY A 37 6.22 0.89 0.88
N ARG A 38 7.02 0.35 -0.05
CA ARG A 38 7.34 -1.08 -0.10
C ARG A 38 8.14 -1.51 1.13
N GLU A 39 9.17 -0.75 1.50
CA GLU A 39 9.98 -1.03 2.67
C GLU A 39 9.16 -0.95 3.96
N ALA A 40 8.28 0.04 4.11
CA ALA A 40 7.40 0.17 5.26
C ALA A 40 6.41 -1.00 5.38
N ALA A 41 5.82 -1.44 4.27
CA ALA A 41 4.93 -2.61 4.24
C ALA A 41 5.65 -3.90 4.67
N ILE A 42 6.87 -4.12 4.15
CA ILE A 42 7.69 -5.30 4.47
C ILE A 42 8.14 -5.24 5.93
N THR A 43 8.62 -4.10 6.39
CA THR A 43 9.11 -3.92 7.77
C THR A 43 8.00 -4.16 8.79
N ALA A 44 6.81 -3.60 8.55
CA ALA A 44 5.65 -3.85 9.41
C ALA A 44 5.29 -5.35 9.43
N THR A 45 5.29 -5.99 8.26
CA THR A 45 5.03 -7.44 8.15
C THR A 45 6.06 -8.27 8.92
N MET A 46 7.35 -7.95 8.79
CA MET A 46 8.44 -8.62 9.52
C MET A 46 8.36 -8.43 11.04
N ALA A 47 7.77 -7.33 11.49
CA ALA A 47 7.50 -7.07 12.90
C ALA A 47 6.24 -7.79 13.45
N GLY A 48 5.53 -8.56 12.63
CA GLY A 48 4.27 -9.22 13.02
C GLY A 48 3.04 -8.30 12.98
N GLU A 49 3.17 -7.15 12.34
CA GLU A 49 2.08 -6.22 12.08
C GLU A 49 1.44 -6.44 10.71
N ALA A 50 0.27 -5.85 10.50
CA ALA A 50 -0.31 -5.78 9.16
C ALA A 50 0.52 -4.83 8.29
N ALA A 51 0.66 -5.12 6.99
CA ALA A 51 1.43 -4.27 6.07
C ALA A 51 0.95 -2.80 6.05
N MET A 52 -0.37 -2.59 6.21
CA MET A 52 -0.95 -1.26 6.31
C MET A 52 -0.44 -0.46 7.52
N ALA A 53 0.03 -1.09 8.60
CA ALA A 53 0.57 -0.36 9.74
C ALA A 53 1.80 0.49 9.38
N GLY A 54 2.59 0.05 8.39
CA GLY A 54 3.70 0.83 7.86
C GLY A 54 3.29 1.84 6.79
N VAL A 55 2.31 1.50 5.95
CA VAL A 55 1.93 2.31 4.78
C VAL A 55 0.92 3.42 5.12
N ASP A 56 0.03 3.18 6.07
CA ASP A 56 -1.05 4.10 6.44
C ASP A 56 -0.54 5.50 6.84
N PRO A 57 0.53 5.65 7.66
CA PRO A 57 1.10 6.96 7.96
C PRO A 57 1.63 7.70 6.72
N LEU A 58 2.20 6.98 5.75
CA LEU A 58 2.71 7.59 4.51
C LEU A 58 1.56 8.13 3.65
N LEU A 59 0.44 7.40 3.60
CA LEU A 59 -0.78 7.85 2.92
C LEU A 59 -1.37 9.08 3.61
N GLN A 60 -1.39 9.09 4.94
CA GLN A 60 -1.85 10.25 5.71
C GLN A 60 -0.98 11.49 5.42
N VAL A 61 0.34 11.34 5.36
CA VAL A 61 1.26 12.44 5.02
C VAL A 61 1.03 12.94 3.59
N ALA A 62 0.85 12.04 2.64
CA ALA A 62 0.74 12.39 1.22
C ALA A 62 -0.61 13.01 0.83
N LEU A 63 -1.70 12.59 1.48
CA LEU A 63 -3.07 12.92 1.09
C LEU A 63 -3.80 13.77 2.13
N GLY A 64 -3.31 13.83 3.37
CA GLY A 64 -3.91 14.61 4.43
C GLY A 64 -5.39 14.27 4.64
N VAL A 65 -6.25 15.28 4.54
CA VAL A 65 -7.70 15.14 4.74
C VAL A 65 -8.39 14.28 3.67
N ASP A 66 -7.77 14.13 2.50
CA ASP A 66 -8.31 13.29 1.42
C ASP A 66 -8.08 11.79 1.68
N TYR A 67 -7.39 11.42 2.77
CA TYR A 67 -7.26 10.05 3.21
C TYR A 67 -8.11 9.77 4.45
N GLY A 68 -9.13 8.91 4.29
CA GLY A 68 -9.96 8.49 5.40
C GLY A 68 -11.04 7.48 5.02
N SER A 69 -11.89 7.14 5.98
CA SER A 69 -13.03 6.24 5.74
C SER A 69 -14.21 6.94 5.07
N HIS A 70 -14.32 8.27 5.22
CA HIS A 70 -15.42 9.09 4.70
C HIS A 70 -15.53 9.08 3.16
N ASN A 71 -14.45 8.70 2.46
CA ASN A 71 -14.38 8.58 1.01
C ASN A 71 -13.97 7.17 0.54
N PHE A 72 -14.13 6.14 1.38
CA PHE A 72 -13.64 4.77 1.12
C PHE A 72 -12.12 4.65 0.91
N GLY A 73 -11.33 5.70 1.21
CA GLY A 73 -9.89 5.73 0.97
C GLY A 73 -9.11 4.65 1.72
N THR A 74 -9.49 4.35 2.97
CA THR A 74 -8.84 3.27 3.75
C THR A 74 -9.09 1.89 3.16
N ASN A 75 -10.27 1.65 2.56
CA ASN A 75 -10.59 0.37 1.93
C ASN A 75 -9.77 0.20 0.64
N ARG A 76 -9.74 1.25 -0.19
CA ARG A 76 -8.93 1.26 -1.42
C ARG A 76 -7.44 1.11 -1.12
N ALA A 77 -6.93 1.75 -0.08
CA ALA A 77 -5.56 1.57 0.37
C ALA A 77 -5.26 0.11 0.74
N GLY A 78 -6.17 -0.55 1.47
CA GLY A 78 -6.05 -1.98 1.80
C GLY A 78 -6.04 -2.90 0.56
N GLU A 79 -6.84 -2.59 -0.47
CA GLU A 79 -6.82 -3.32 -1.75
C GLU A 79 -5.48 -3.15 -2.49
N ILE A 80 -4.97 -1.92 -2.56
CA ILE A 80 -3.70 -1.57 -3.22
C ILE A 80 -2.54 -2.27 -2.51
N VAL A 81 -2.43 -2.11 -1.19
CA VAL A 81 -1.38 -2.75 -0.38
C VAL A 81 -1.51 -4.27 -0.43
N GLY A 82 -2.73 -4.80 -0.43
CA GLY A 82 -2.94 -6.23 -0.60
C GLY A 82 -2.50 -6.77 -1.96
N THR A 83 -2.65 -5.97 -3.02
CA THR A 83 -2.13 -6.32 -4.36
C THR A 83 -0.60 -6.28 -4.35
N LEU A 84 -0.01 -5.25 -3.75
CA LEU A 84 1.44 -5.15 -3.56
C LEU A 84 1.99 -6.38 -2.82
N MET A 85 1.46 -6.73 -1.66
CA MET A 85 1.97 -7.84 -0.85
C MET A 85 1.90 -9.19 -1.60
N ARG A 86 0.82 -9.44 -2.34
CA ARG A 86 0.73 -10.62 -3.22
C ARG A 86 1.78 -10.59 -4.32
N SER A 87 2.04 -9.43 -4.94
CA SER A 87 3.09 -9.29 -5.96
C SER A 87 4.50 -9.54 -5.40
N LEU A 88 4.70 -9.29 -4.11
CA LEU A 88 5.94 -9.58 -3.39
C LEU A 88 6.06 -11.05 -2.95
N GLY A 89 5.05 -11.88 -3.24
CA GLY A 89 5.04 -13.32 -2.93
C GLY A 89 4.43 -13.69 -1.57
N TYR A 90 3.93 -12.71 -0.81
CA TYR A 90 3.28 -12.99 0.46
C TYR A 90 1.87 -13.56 0.29
N LYS A 91 1.48 -14.41 1.23
CA LYS A 91 0.13 -14.97 1.32
C LYS A 91 -0.69 -14.18 2.34
N LYS A 92 -1.95 -13.90 1.99
CA LYS A 92 -2.87 -13.19 2.88
C LYS A 92 -3.16 -14.05 4.12
N GLY A 93 -2.91 -13.49 5.30
CA GLY A 93 -3.29 -14.03 6.59
C GLY A 93 -4.63 -13.45 7.11
N PRO A 94 -4.97 -13.67 8.39
CA PRO A 94 -6.14 -13.04 9.01
C PRO A 94 -5.98 -11.52 9.08
N ASP A 95 -7.09 -10.81 9.17
CA ASP A 95 -7.07 -9.37 9.46
C ASP A 95 -6.82 -9.15 10.97
N LYS A 96 -6.13 -8.06 11.32
CA LYS A 96 -5.89 -7.63 12.72
C LYS A 96 -6.17 -6.14 12.88
N ASP A 97 -6.34 -5.72 14.13
CA ASP A 97 -6.45 -4.31 14.49
C ASP A 97 -5.13 -3.59 14.20
N LEU A 98 -5.24 -2.38 13.65
CA LEU A 98 -4.11 -1.50 13.38
C LEU A 98 -3.79 -0.63 14.61
N PRO A 99 -2.52 -0.24 14.78
CA PRO A 99 -2.12 0.67 15.85
C PRO A 99 -2.87 2.02 15.81
N PRO A 100 -3.02 2.72 16.95
CA PRO A 100 -3.80 3.97 17.03
C PRO A 100 -3.32 5.13 16.15
N HIS A 101 -2.08 5.08 15.66
CA HIS A 101 -1.55 6.09 14.74
C HIS A 101 -2.05 5.90 13.29
N CYS A 102 -2.70 4.78 12.98
CA CYS A 102 -3.30 4.53 11.68
C CYS A 102 -4.69 5.15 11.58
N VAL A 103 -5.04 5.64 10.39
CA VAL A 103 -6.37 6.06 9.99
C VAL A 103 -7.25 4.84 9.70
N ALA A 104 -6.72 3.83 8.99
CA ALA A 104 -7.38 2.55 8.85
C ALA A 104 -7.44 1.83 10.21
N LYS A 105 -8.56 1.13 10.47
CA LYS A 105 -8.80 0.46 11.77
C LYS A 105 -8.29 -0.98 11.80
N THR A 106 -8.41 -1.70 10.69
CA THR A 106 -8.02 -3.09 10.57
C THR A 106 -7.35 -3.32 9.21
N ALA A 107 -6.50 -4.34 9.13
CA ALA A 107 -5.90 -4.75 7.87
C ALA A 107 -5.39 -6.19 7.92
N ALA A 108 -5.20 -6.76 6.73
CA ALA A 108 -4.66 -8.10 6.55
C ALA A 108 -3.22 -8.21 7.04
N THR A 109 -2.92 -9.31 7.73
CA THR A 109 -1.56 -9.81 7.96
C THR A 109 -1.06 -10.59 6.75
N TRP A 110 0.26 -10.81 6.68
CA TRP A 110 0.92 -11.43 5.52
C TRP A 110 2.04 -12.36 5.98
N VAL A 111 2.16 -13.53 5.33
CA VAL A 111 3.15 -14.57 5.64
C VAL A 111 3.80 -15.15 4.40
#